data_AF-A0A238Z6G0-F1
#
_entry.id   AF-A0A238Z6G0-F1
#
_cell.length_a   1.000
_cell.length_b   1.000
_cell.length_c   1.000
_cell.angle_alpha   90.00
_cell.angle_beta   90.00
_cell.angle_gamma   90.00
#
_symmetry.space_group_name_H-M   'P 1'
#
loop_
_entity.id
_entity.type
_entity.pdbx_description
1 polymer ?
#
loop_
_entity_poly.entity_id
_entity_poly.type
_entity_poly.pdbx_seq_one_letter_code
_entity_poly.pdbx_strand_id
1 'polypeptide(L)'
;MSSLSVVTTRQELFCKLPTGGLLSVNEGVPITDALEHASCLLACVNSLSASIGDGNAEPVDAYAIQYLNELAKGLIDACVSGALRKEASQ
;
A
#
# COMPACT_ATOMS: atom_id res chain seq x y z
N MET A 1 16.75 8.77 -28.51
CA MET A 1 16.76 8.24 -27.13
C MET A 1 15.31 8.12 -26.70
N SER A 2 14.74 6.92 -26.71
CA SER A 2 13.36 6.72 -26.25
C SER A 2 13.32 6.98 -24.75
N SER A 3 12.56 7.97 -24.30
CA SER A 3 12.38 8.22 -22.86
C SER A 3 11.67 7.02 -22.26
N LEU A 4 12.30 6.35 -21.30
CA LEU A 4 11.63 5.34 -20.48
C LEU A 4 10.52 6.04 -19.71
N SER A 5 9.26 5.79 -20.06
CA SER A 5 8.13 6.31 -19.29
C SER A 5 8.15 5.67 -17.90
N VAL A 6 8.24 6.48 -16.84
CA VAL A 6 8.16 5.99 -15.46
C VAL A 6 6.75 5.45 -15.22
N VAL A 7 6.64 4.24 -14.65
CA VAL A 7 5.35 3.72 -14.22
C VAL A 7 5.00 4.38 -12.89
N THR A 8 3.80 4.91 -12.79
CA THR A 8 3.35 5.59 -11.58
C THR A 8 2.08 4.96 -11.02
N THR A 9 1.87 5.13 -9.72
CA THR A 9 0.62 4.80 -9.04
C THR A 9 -0.57 5.49 -9.69
N ARG A 10 -1.74 4.86 -9.52
CA ARG A 10 -3.04 5.46 -9.81
C ARG A 10 -3.77 5.77 -8.51
N GLN A 11 -4.66 6.76 -8.58
CA GLN A 11 -5.59 6.94 -7.48
C GLN A 11 -6.55 5.76 -7.44
N GLU A 12 -6.50 5.04 -6.33
CA GLU A 12 -7.32 3.88 -6.04
C GLU A 12 -7.91 4.05 -4.64
N LEU A 13 -9.17 3.66 -4.49
CA LEU A 13 -9.90 3.73 -3.23
C LEU A 13 -9.85 2.38 -2.51
N PHE A 14 -9.41 2.41 -1.25
CA PHE A 14 -9.25 1.24 -0.40
C PHE A 14 -10.11 1.35 0.85
N CYS A 15 -10.32 0.20 1.52
CA CYS A 15 -11.29 0.06 2.60
C CYS A 15 -12.66 0.63 2.19
N LYS A 16 -13.25 0.03 1.15
CA LYS A 16 -14.46 0.53 0.50
C LYS A 16 -15.67 0.48 1.46
N LEU A 17 -16.25 1.65 1.68
CA LEU A 17 -17.54 1.89 2.32
C LEU A 17 -18.59 2.29 1.26
N PRO A 18 -19.89 2.25 1.59
CA PRO A 18 -20.93 2.71 0.68
C PRO A 18 -20.75 4.16 0.19
N THR A 19 -20.04 4.99 0.95
CA THR A 19 -19.77 6.41 0.65
C THR A 19 -18.46 6.65 -0.11
N GLY A 20 -17.62 5.62 -0.33
CA GLY A 20 -16.30 5.76 -0.94
C GLY A 20 -15.24 4.88 -0.26
N GLY A 21 -13.96 5.08 -0.57
CA GLY A 21 -12.86 4.45 0.19
C GLY A 21 -12.49 5.27 1.42
N LEU A 22 -12.16 4.62 2.53
CA LEU A 22 -11.55 5.30 3.68
C LEU A 22 -10.11 5.76 3.39
N LEU A 23 -9.43 5.10 2.45
CA LEU A 23 -8.03 5.32 2.12
C LEU A 23 -7.89 5.52 0.61
N SER A 24 -6.91 6.33 0.19
CA SER A 24 -6.54 6.47 -1.22
C SER A 24 -5.06 6.73 -1.40
N VAL A 25 -4.50 6.23 -2.49
CA VAL A 25 -3.10 6.51 -2.88
C VAL A 25 -3.07 7.69 -3.85
N ASN A 26 -2.07 8.56 -3.72
CA ASN A 26 -1.88 9.68 -4.67
C ASN A 26 -1.50 9.15 -6.06
N GLU A 27 -2.06 9.73 -7.11
CA GLU A 27 -1.62 9.46 -8.50
C GLU A 27 -0.23 10.05 -8.75
N GLY A 28 0.57 9.39 -9.59
CA GLY A 28 1.81 9.95 -10.12
C GLY A 28 3.07 9.63 -9.31
N VAL A 29 2.97 8.84 -8.24
CA VAL A 29 4.14 8.38 -7.48
C VAL A 29 4.82 7.25 -8.24
N PRO A 30 6.16 7.25 -8.44
CA PRO A 30 6.86 6.11 -9.04
C PRO A 30 6.53 4.81 -8.28
N ILE A 31 6.18 3.75 -9.02
CA ILE A 31 5.76 2.49 -8.37
C ILE A 31 6.85 1.89 -7.48
N THR A 32 8.12 2.13 -7.76
CA THR A 32 9.25 1.69 -6.92
C THR A 32 9.18 2.31 -5.53
N ASP A 33 8.91 3.60 -5.46
CA ASP A 33 8.87 4.35 -4.20
C ASP A 33 7.63 3.96 -3.39
N ALA A 34 6.50 3.73 -4.07
CA ALA A 34 5.28 3.25 -3.46
C ALA A 34 5.41 1.81 -2.92
N LEU A 35 6.11 0.91 -3.63
CA LEU A 35 6.40 -0.45 -3.17
C LEU A 35 7.41 -0.47 -2.01
N GLU A 36 8.43 0.40 -2.05
CA GLU A 36 9.35 0.60 -0.91
C GLU A 36 8.55 0.99 0.34
N HIS A 37 7.63 1.95 0.22
CA HIS A 37 6.78 2.38 1.33
C HIS A 37 5.88 1.24 1.83
N ALA A 38 5.26 0.46 0.93
CA ALA A 38 4.47 -0.71 1.31
C ALA A 38 5.31 -1.73 2.10
N SER A 39 6.58 -1.93 1.69
CA SER A 39 7.54 -2.80 2.40
C SER A 39 7.82 -2.30 3.82
N CYS A 40 8.02 -0.98 4.00
CA CYS A 40 8.20 -0.38 5.33
C CYS A 40 6.98 -0.61 6.23
N LEU A 41 5.76 -0.46 5.71
CA LEU A 41 4.53 -0.70 6.47
C LEU A 41 4.42 -2.17 6.91
N LEU A 42 4.74 -3.10 6.01
CA LEU A 42 4.74 -4.54 6.32
C LEU A 42 5.84 -4.91 7.34
N ALA A 43 6.99 -4.22 7.34
CA ALA A 43 8.01 -4.39 8.37
C ALA A 43 7.49 -4.00 9.76
N CYS A 44 6.71 -2.91 9.85
CA CYS A 44 6.02 -2.53 11.09
C CYS A 44 4.99 -3.58 11.53
N VAL A 45 4.20 -4.11 10.59
CA VAL A 45 3.24 -5.20 10.87
C VAL A 45 3.94 -6.44 11.42
N ASN A 46 5.07 -6.85 10.83
CA ASN A 46 5.84 -7.99 11.31
C ASN A 46 6.37 -7.75 12.73
N SER A 47 6.84 -6.55 13.02
CA SER A 47 7.34 -6.18 14.34
C SER A 47 6.24 -6.19 15.41
N LEU A 48 5.07 -5.63 15.11
CA LEU A 48 3.91 -5.65 16.00
C LEU A 48 3.38 -7.08 16.20
N SER A 49 3.35 -7.87 15.14
CA SER A 49 2.90 -9.28 15.20
C SER A 49 3.84 -10.12 16.07
N ALA A 50 5.14 -9.90 16.00
CA ALA A 50 6.12 -10.53 16.88
C ALA A 50 5.89 -10.11 18.35
N SER A 51 5.65 -8.82 18.62
CA SER A 51 5.32 -8.32 19.96
C SER A 51 4.07 -9.01 20.55
N ILE A 52 3.04 -9.25 19.74
CA ILE A 52 1.85 -10.02 20.14
C ILE A 52 2.22 -11.46 20.51
N GLY A 53 3.03 -12.13 19.67
CA GLY A 53 3.49 -13.49 19.94
C GLY A 53 4.30 -13.62 21.24
N ASP A 54 5.10 -12.60 21.56
CA ASP A 54 5.92 -12.55 22.76
C ASP A 54 5.14 -12.12 24.03
N GLY A 55 3.84 -11.82 23.90
CA GLY A 55 2.99 -11.37 25.01
C GLY A 55 3.25 -9.92 25.46
N ASN A 56 3.95 -9.14 24.64
CA ASN A 56 4.30 -7.72 24.91
C ASN A 56 3.34 -6.73 24.22
N ALA A 57 2.23 -7.20 23.69
CA ALA A 57 1.33 -6.37 22.90
C ALA A 57 0.33 -5.57 23.72
N GLU A 58 0.13 -4.34 23.26
CA GLU A 58 -0.93 -3.47 23.72
C GLU A 58 -2.24 -3.77 22.97
N PRO A 59 -3.43 -3.53 23.56
CA PRO A 59 -4.71 -3.73 22.88
C PRO A 59 -4.84 -2.98 21.54
N VAL A 60 -4.11 -1.88 21.38
CA VAL A 60 -4.10 -1.07 20.15
C VAL A 60 -3.31 -1.73 19.01
N ASP A 61 -2.41 -2.67 19.30
CA ASP A 61 -1.50 -3.24 18.31
C ASP A 61 -2.24 -4.05 17.24
N ALA A 62 -3.33 -4.74 17.61
CA ALA A 62 -4.17 -5.45 16.66
C ALA A 62 -4.84 -4.50 15.65
N TYR A 63 -5.28 -3.33 16.10
CA TYR A 63 -5.85 -2.30 15.24
C TYR A 63 -4.78 -1.65 14.36
N ALA A 64 -3.59 -1.38 14.92
CA ALA A 64 -2.46 -0.86 14.18
C ALA A 64 -2.01 -1.82 13.06
N ILE A 65 -1.94 -3.12 13.33
CA ILE A 65 -1.64 -4.16 12.32
C ILE A 65 -2.68 -4.12 11.20
N GLN A 66 -3.97 -4.12 11.54
CA GLN A 66 -5.03 -4.07 10.53
C GLN A 66 -4.93 -2.82 9.66
N TYR A 67 -4.72 -1.65 10.28
CA TYR A 67 -4.61 -0.38 9.58
C TYR A 67 -3.39 -0.33 8.64
N LEU A 68 -2.22 -0.74 9.13
CA LEU A 68 -0.98 -0.77 8.34
C LEU A 68 -1.05 -1.77 7.18
N ASN A 69 -1.69 -2.93 7.39
CA ASN A 69 -1.94 -3.91 6.33
C ASN A 69 -2.82 -3.34 5.21
N GLU A 70 -3.90 -2.64 5.56
CA GLU A 70 -4.78 -2.04 4.55
C GLU A 70 -4.08 -0.90 3.78
N LEU A 71 -3.22 -0.12 4.43
CA LEU A 71 -2.39 0.88 3.76
C LEU A 71 -1.38 0.23 2.79
N ALA A 72 -0.67 -0.81 3.24
CA ALA A 72 0.30 -1.52 2.41
C ALA A 72 -0.37 -2.17 1.20
N LYS A 73 -1.50 -2.83 1.42
CA LYS A 73 -2.32 -3.41 0.35
C LYS A 73 -2.78 -2.36 -0.64
N GLY A 74 -3.23 -1.21 -0.16
CA GLY A 74 -3.64 -0.11 -1.03
C GLY A 74 -2.51 0.39 -1.92
N LEU A 75 -1.29 0.53 -1.39
CA LEU A 75 -0.13 0.89 -2.19
C LEU A 75 0.19 -0.16 -3.26
N ILE A 76 0.13 -1.45 -2.92
CA ILE A 76 0.37 -2.56 -3.86
C ILE A 76 -0.68 -2.54 -4.98
N ASP A 77 -1.96 -2.46 -4.64
CA ASP A 77 -3.05 -2.44 -5.62
C ASP A 77 -2.93 -1.22 -6.55
N ALA A 78 -2.60 -0.04 -6.01
CA ALA A 78 -2.38 1.17 -6.80
C ALA A 78 -1.18 1.05 -7.77
N CYS A 79 -0.12 0.33 -7.36
CA CYS A 79 1.02 0.02 -8.23
C CYS A 79 0.63 -0.95 -9.34
N VAL A 80 -0.14 -2.00 -9.02
CA VAL A 80 -0.63 -2.99 -9.98
C VAL A 80 -1.53 -2.30 -11.03
N SER A 81 -2.50 -1.48 -10.60
CA SER A 81 -3.34 -0.68 -11.51
C SER A 81 -2.50 0.23 -12.42
N GLY A 82 -1.47 0.87 -11.85
CA GLY A 82 -0.52 1.69 -12.61
C GLY A 82 0.26 0.92 -13.67
N ALA A 83 0.76 -0.27 -13.33
CA ALA A 83 1.50 -1.15 -14.23
C ALA A 83 0.63 -1.68 -15.37
N LEU A 84 -0.55 -2.22 -15.07
CA LEU A 84 -1.49 -2.75 -16.07
C LEU A 84 -1.94 -1.67 -17.06
N ARG A 85 -2.17 -0.43 -16.59
CA ARG A 85 -2.50 0.71 -17.46
C ARG A 85 -1.38 1.02 -18.44
N LYS A 86 -0.12 0.95 -17.99
CA LYS A 86 1.03 1.19 -18.86
C LYS A 86 1.16 0.10 -19.92
N GLU A 87 1.02 -1.16 -19.54
CA GLU A 87 1.03 -2.30 -20.48
C GLU A 87 -0.08 -2.19 -21.53
N ALA A 88 -1.29 -1.80 -21.13
CA ALA A 88 -2.42 -1.59 -22.05
C ALA A 88 -2.26 -0.36 -22.97
N SER A 89 -1.29 0.52 -22.67
CA SER A 89 -0.99 1.72 -23.48
C SER A 89 0.23 1.54 -24.40
N GLN A 90 0.83 0.34 -24.41
CA GLN A 90 1.95 -0.06 -25.28
C GLN A 90 1.44 -0.85 -26.49
#